data_AF-A0A381FII9-F1
#
_entry.id   AF-A0A381FII9-F1
#
_cell.length_a   1.000
_cell.length_b   1.000
_cell.length_c   1.000
_cell.angle_alpha   90.00
_cell.angle_beta   90.00
_cell.angle_gamma   90.00
#
_symmetry.space_group_name_H-M   'P 1'
#
loop_
_entity.id
_entity.type
_entity.pdbx_description
1 polymer ?
#
loop_
_entity_poly.entity_id
_entity_poly.type
_entity_poly.pdbx_seq_one_letter_code
_entity_poly.pdbx_strand_id
1 'polypeptide(L)'
;MDVRTGNYFRRLDNSYSFRNYLSKEFFIKKNKAYQFWTFDGWWAIDGYSEHRGIDRFLYIPDKGIVGGSYDFYFKLKPKISSNDYFTVSDYALWDNIINEKIMIAKELK
;
A
#
# COMPACT_ATOMS: atom_id res chain seq x y z
N MET A 1 -7.90 -11.47 -1.67
CA MET A 1 -7.05 -12.16 -0.67
C MET A 1 -6.49 -11.09 0.25
N ASP A 2 -6.58 -11.25 1.57
CA ASP A 2 -6.12 -10.22 2.53
C ASP A 2 -4.62 -10.40 2.81
N VAL A 3 -3.80 -9.37 2.57
CA VAL A 3 -2.36 -9.40 2.85
C VAL A 3 -2.05 -9.62 4.34
N ARG A 4 -3.03 -9.34 5.21
CA ARG A 4 -2.94 -9.60 6.65
C ARG A 4 -3.16 -11.06 7.00
N THR A 5 -3.53 -11.97 6.10
CA THR A 5 -3.79 -13.38 6.47
C THR A 5 -2.80 -14.39 5.88
N GLY A 6 -2.00 -14.01 4.87
CA GLY A 6 -0.98 -14.88 4.28
C GLY A 6 0.46 -14.48 4.67
N ASN A 7 1.17 -15.36 5.38
CA ASN A 7 2.54 -15.12 5.87
C ASN A 7 3.57 -14.82 4.77
N TYR A 8 3.40 -15.37 3.56
CA TYR A 8 4.31 -15.13 2.43
C TYR A 8 4.16 -13.73 1.80
N PHE A 9 3.01 -13.07 1.98
CA PHE A 9 2.70 -11.77 1.38
C PHE A 9 3.06 -10.57 2.25
N ARG A 10 3.38 -10.80 3.53
CA ARG A 10 3.74 -9.71 4.47
C ARG A 10 5.20 -9.27 4.37
N ARG A 11 6.03 -10.05 3.68
CA ARG A 11 7.45 -9.80 3.49
C ARG A 11 7.65 -8.78 2.38
N LEU A 12 8.01 -7.55 2.75
CA LEU A 12 8.29 -6.44 1.81
C LEU A 12 9.47 -6.75 0.88
N ASP A 13 10.34 -7.67 1.29
CA ASP A 13 11.48 -8.20 0.54
C ASP A 13 11.09 -9.25 -0.51
N ASN A 14 9.85 -9.72 -0.52
CA ASN A 14 9.39 -10.76 -1.44
C ASN A 14 8.60 -10.15 -2.61
N SER A 15 9.14 -10.30 -3.83
CA SER A 15 8.73 -9.62 -5.07
C SER A 15 7.48 -10.18 -5.74
N TYR A 16 6.71 -11.06 -5.08
CA TYR A 16 5.43 -11.52 -5.63
C TYR A 16 4.40 -10.39 -5.58
N SER A 17 4.38 -9.62 -6.67
CA SER A 17 3.54 -8.48 -6.97
C SER A 17 2.08 -8.73 -6.59
N PHE A 18 1.71 -8.28 -5.40
CA PHE A 18 0.32 -8.27 -4.95
C PHE A 18 -0.41 -7.17 -5.71
N ARG A 19 -1.34 -7.54 -6.58
CA ARG A 19 -2.16 -6.58 -7.34
C ARG A 19 -3.58 -6.60 -6.78
N ASN A 20 -3.84 -5.78 -5.77
CA ASN A 20 -5.20 -5.55 -5.31
C ASN A 20 -5.83 -4.43 -6.13
N TYR A 21 -6.25 -4.79 -7.34
CA TYR A 21 -6.88 -3.84 -8.23
C TYR A 21 -8.02 -3.11 -7.52
N LEU A 22 -9.04 -3.78 -6.95
CA LEU A 22 -10.06 -3.11 -6.14
C LEU A 22 -9.83 -3.35 -4.65
N SER A 23 -9.49 -2.31 -3.90
CA SER A 23 -9.18 -2.42 -2.46
C SER A 23 -10.31 -2.01 -1.54
N LYS A 24 -11.13 -1.01 -1.94
CA LYS A 24 -12.20 -0.47 -1.11
C LYS A 24 -13.27 0.20 -1.95
N GLU A 25 -14.52 0.09 -1.53
CA GLU A 25 -15.64 0.87 -2.06
C GLU A 25 -16.19 1.77 -0.95
N PHE A 26 -16.48 3.03 -1.28
CA PHE A 26 -17.10 3.97 -0.35
C PHE A 26 -17.83 5.09 -1.09
N PHE A 27 -18.55 5.95 -0.36
CA PHE A 27 -19.30 7.06 -0.95
C PHE A 27 -18.62 8.40 -0.71
N ILE A 28 -18.55 9.24 -1.76
CA ILE A 28 -18.14 10.65 -1.70
C ILE A 28 -19.29 11.50 -2.23
N LYS A 29 -19.90 12.31 -1.36
CA LYS A 29 -21.01 13.22 -1.72
C LYS A 29 -22.07 12.53 -2.61
N LYS A 30 -22.55 11.36 -2.16
CA LYS A 30 -23.52 10.46 -2.85
C LYS A 30 -23.02 9.70 -4.08
N ASN A 31 -21.78 9.91 -4.53
CA ASN A 31 -21.18 9.13 -5.61
C ASN A 31 -20.48 7.91 -5.05
N LYS A 32 -20.69 6.75 -5.67
CA LYS A 32 -19.91 5.55 -5.36
C LYS A 32 -18.49 5.72 -5.92
N ALA A 33 -17.51 5.58 -5.04
CA ALA A 33 -16.09 5.71 -5.33
C ALA A 33 -15.39 4.38 -5.09
N TYR A 34 -14.40 4.11 -5.95
CA TYR A 34 -13.67 2.85 -6.00
C TYR A 34 -12.20 3.14 -5.81
N GLN A 35 -11.63 2.57 -4.77
CA GLN A 35 -10.23 2.71 -4.44
C GLN A 35 -9.45 1.51 -4.95
N PHE A 36 -8.30 1.79 -5.53
CA PHE A 36 -7.40 0.82 -6.10
C PHE A 36 -6.02 1.06 -5.54
N TRP A 37 -5.23 -0.01 -5.39
CA TRP A 37 -3.80 0.15 -5.16
C TRP A 37 -2.97 -0.94 -5.83
N THR A 38 -1.78 -0.56 -6.27
CA THR A 38 -0.80 -1.49 -6.82
C THR A 38 0.56 -1.21 -6.22
N PHE A 39 1.35 -2.28 -6.06
CA PHE A 39 2.78 -2.12 -5.85
C PHE A 39 3.45 -1.75 -7.17
N ASP A 40 4.33 -0.76 -7.14
CA ASP A 40 5.24 -0.50 -8.23
C ASP A 40 6.41 -1.51 -8.15
N GLY A 41 6.53 -2.39 -9.14
CA GLY A 41 7.53 -3.46 -9.16
C GLY A 41 8.70 -3.11 -10.08
N TRP A 42 9.94 -3.43 -9.70
CA TRP A 42 11.06 -3.46 -10.64
C TRP A 42 11.68 -4.85 -10.64
N TRP A 43 12.23 -5.19 -11.81
CA TRP A 43 13.02 -6.37 -12.06
C TRP A 43 14.39 -6.22 -11.39
N ALA A 44 14.48 -6.53 -10.10
CA ALA A 44 15.76 -6.71 -9.44
C ALA A 44 16.16 -8.19 -9.58
N ILE A 45 17.20 -8.47 -10.36
CA ILE A 45 17.74 -9.83 -10.54
C ILE A 45 18.66 -10.21 -9.36
N ASP A 46 19.35 -9.23 -8.72
CA ASP A 46 20.45 -9.51 -7.78
C ASP A 46 20.52 -8.55 -6.55
N GLY A 47 19.40 -8.11 -5.95
CA GLY A 47 19.49 -7.14 -4.84
C GLY A 47 18.31 -7.09 -3.88
N TYR A 48 18.51 -6.37 -2.76
CA TYR A 48 17.46 -6.06 -1.79
C TYR A 48 16.37 -5.20 -2.43
N SER A 49 15.17 -5.75 -2.59
CA SER A 49 13.97 -5.02 -3.00
C SER A 49 13.41 -4.23 -1.81
N GLU A 50 14.24 -3.39 -1.18
CA GLU A 50 13.83 -2.55 -0.07
C GLU A 50 13.35 -1.21 -0.63
N HIS A 51 12.06 -0.94 -0.42
CA HIS A 51 11.33 0.29 -0.73
C HIS A 51 10.79 0.42 -2.17
N ARG A 52 9.50 0.10 -2.33
CA ARG A 52 8.67 0.69 -3.38
C ARG A 52 7.42 1.32 -2.82
N GLY A 53 7.05 2.43 -3.45
CA GLY A 53 5.84 3.14 -3.15
C GLY A 53 4.60 2.34 -3.54
N ILE A 54 3.48 2.71 -2.95
CA ILE A 54 2.18 2.16 -3.30
C ILE A 54 1.45 3.22 -4.11
N ASP A 55 1.17 2.90 -5.37
CA ASP A 55 0.25 3.68 -6.19
C ASP A 55 -1.15 3.44 -5.67
N ARG A 56 -1.79 4.50 -5.18
CA ARG A 56 -3.21 4.48 -4.81
C ARG A 56 -3.96 5.43 -5.71
N PHE A 57 -5.08 4.97 -6.25
CA PHE A 57 -5.97 5.82 -7.02
C PHE A 57 -7.42 5.62 -6.62
N LEU A 58 -8.18 6.69 -6.77
CA LEU A 58 -9.59 6.74 -6.47
C LEU A 58 -10.36 7.15 -7.72
N TYR A 59 -11.32 6.31 -8.11
CA TYR A 59 -12.11 6.48 -9.32
C TYR A 59 -13.59 6.64 -8.99
N ILE A 60 -14.25 7.55 -9.71
CA ILE A 60 -15.71 7.67 -9.74
C ILE A 60 -16.14 7.56 -11.21
N PRO A 61 -17.12 6.68 -11.55
CA PRO A 61 -17.50 6.40 -12.94
C PRO A 61 -17.72 7.63 -13.82
N ASP A 62 -18.47 8.62 -13.32
CA ASP A 62 -18.84 9.80 -14.12
C ASP A 62 -17.80 10.93 -14.05
N LYS A 63 -16.71 10.76 -13.31
CA LYS A 63 -15.71 11.82 -13.03
C LYS A 63 -14.27 11.41 -13.32
N GLY A 64 -14.00 10.13 -13.55
CA GLY A 64 -12.64 9.63 -13.75
C GLY A 64 -11.86 9.49 -12.44
N ILE A 65 -10.54 9.69 -12.51
CA ILE A 65 -9.64 9.65 -11.35
C ILE A 65 -9.80 10.95 -10.57
N VAL A 66 -10.22 10.82 -9.31
CA VAL A 66 -10.60 11.94 -8.43
C VAL A 66 -9.72 12.08 -7.20
N GLY A 67 -8.70 11.24 -7.10
CA GLY A 67 -7.76 11.24 -6.00
C GLY A 67 -6.69 10.18 -6.22
N GLY A 68 -5.57 10.37 -5.55
CA GLY A 68 -4.48 9.42 -5.59
C GLY A 68 -3.37 9.81 -4.62
N SER A 69 -2.48 8.86 -4.40
CA SER A 69 -1.27 9.07 -3.62
C SER A 69 -0.21 8.06 -4.07
N TYR A 70 1.05 8.43 -3.84
CA TYR A 70 2.20 7.56 -4.02
C TYR A 70 2.99 7.60 -2.73
N ASP A 71 2.95 6.49 -1.98
CA ASP A 71 3.36 6.49 -0.58
C ASP A 71 4.49 5.49 -0.35
N PHE A 72 5.57 5.95 0.30
CA PHE A 72 6.71 5.12 0.66
C PHE A 72 6.64 4.69 2.13
N TYR A 73 7.01 3.44 2.39
CA TYR A 73 7.04 2.88 3.74
C TYR A 73 8.44 2.39 4.07
N PHE A 74 8.90 2.78 5.26
CA PHE A 74 10.20 2.39 5.81
C PHE A 74 9.98 1.57 7.07
N LYS A 75 10.65 0.44 7.15
CA LYS A 75 10.77 -0.36 8.37
C LYS A 75 12.25 -0.51 8.69
N LEU A 76 12.63 -0.22 9.92
CA LEU A 76 13.99 -0.51 10.37
C LEU A 76 14.24 -2.02 10.28
N LYS A 77 15.21 -2.41 9.46
CA LYS A 77 15.69 -3.79 9.39
C LYS A 77 16.66 -4.02 10.55
N PRO A 78 16.36 -4.96 11.48
CA PRO A 78 17.25 -5.22 12.60
C PRO A 78 18.57 -5.79 12.07
N LYS A 79 19.70 -5.33 12.63
CA LYS A 79 21.01 -5.89 12.32
C LYS A 79 21.10 -7.29 12.93
N ILE A 80 21.71 -8.22 12.22
CA ILE A 80 21.96 -9.60 12.69
C ILE A 80 22.77 -9.62 14.00
N SER A 81 23.50 -8.53 14.29
CA SER A 81 24.41 -8.41 15.44
C SER A 81 23.81 -7.78 16.71
N SER A 82 22.53 -7.39 16.75
CA SER A 82 21.90 -6.83 17.96
C SER A 82 20.39 -7.04 17.97
N ASN A 83 19.86 -7.46 19.12
CA ASN A 83 18.43 -7.71 19.37
C ASN A 83 17.68 -6.48 19.91
N ASP A 84 18.37 -5.35 20.17
CA ASP A 84 17.79 -4.17 20.82
C ASP A 84 17.33 -3.11 19.80
N TYR A 85 16.36 -3.48 18.96
CA TYR A 85 15.69 -2.53 18.08
C TYR A 85 14.18 -2.59 18.22
N PHE A 86 13.54 -1.43 18.36
CA PHE A 86 12.10 -1.29 18.21
C PHE A 86 11.73 -1.41 16.73
N THR A 87 11.49 -2.64 16.29
CA THR A 87 10.86 -2.87 14.99
C THR A 87 9.35 -2.87 15.17
N VAL A 88 8.63 -2.01 14.42
CA VAL A 88 7.18 -2.14 14.29
C VAL A 88 6.85 -3.56 13.80
N SER A 89 5.81 -4.18 14.35
CA SER A 89 5.40 -5.50 13.87
C SER A 89 4.96 -5.41 12.41
N ASP A 90 5.15 -6.48 11.64
CA ASP A 90 4.67 -6.50 10.25
C ASP A 90 3.17 -6.24 10.18
N TYR A 91 2.41 -6.74 11.16
CA TYR A 91 0.98 -6.49 11.24
C TYR A 91 0.66 -5.00 11.35
N ALA A 92 1.30 -4.28 12.28
CA ALA A 92 1.05 -2.85 12.47
C ALA A 92 1.51 -2.02 11.25
N LEU A 93 2.62 -2.41 10.60
CA LEU A 93 3.06 -1.78 9.37
C LEU A 93 2.04 -1.96 8.24
N TRP A 94 1.57 -3.18 8.02
CA TRP A 94 0.59 -3.48 6.98
C TRP A 94 -0.76 -2.86 7.26
N ASP A 95 -1.18 -2.76 8.52
CA ASP A 95 -2.42 -2.07 8.87
C ASP A 95 -2.34 -0.57 8.53
N ASN A 96 -1.23 0.09 8.86
CA ASN A 96 -1.00 1.49 8.48
C ASN A 96 -1.00 1.66 6.96
N ILE A 97 -0.33 0.77 6.23
CA ILE A 97 -0.30 0.75 4.77
C ILE A 97 -1.70 0.63 4.18
N ILE A 98 -2.53 -0.29 4.68
CA ILE A 98 -3.87 -0.53 4.10
C ILE A 98 -4.82 0.62 4.42
N ASN A 99 -4.70 1.21 5.62
CA ASN A 99 -5.62 2.22 6.13
C ASN A 99 -5.19 3.66 5.83
N GLU A 100 -4.11 3.86 5.08
CA GLU A 100 -3.61 5.17 4.71
C GLU A 100 -4.68 6.04 4.03
N LYS A 101 -4.67 7.34 4.34
CA LYS A 101 -5.64 8.28 3.76
C LYS A 101 -5.20 8.71 2.36
N ILE A 102 -6.11 8.55 1.39
CA ILE A 102 -5.91 9.06 0.04
C ILE A 102 -6.30 10.53 -0.04
N MET A 103 -5.48 11.33 -0.71
CA MET A 103 -5.82 12.70 -1.05
C MET A 103 -6.88 12.73 -2.16
N ILE A 104 -8.02 13.35 -1.84
CA ILE A 104 -9.15 13.53 -2.75
C ILE A 104 -9.12 14.96 -3.32
N ALA A 105 -9.51 15.12 -4.59
CA ALA A 105 -9.65 16.41 -5.25
C ALA A 105 -10.51 17.38 -4.42
N LYS A 106 -10.09 18.65 -4.38
CA LYS A 106 -10.69 19.66 -3.49
C LYS A 106 -12.17 19.89 -3.80
N GLU A 107 -12.59 19.83 -5.06
CA GLU A 107 -14.00 20.03 -5.44
C GLU A 107 -14.93 18.95 -4.85
N LEU A 108 -14.38 17.78 -4.50
CA LEU A 108 -15.12 16.64 -3.97
C LEU A 108 -15.08 16.53 -2.44
N LYS A 109 -14.30 17.38 -1.76
CA LYS A 109 -14.28 17.51 -0.30
C LYS A 109 -15.49 18.27 0.22
#